data_AF-A0A963JHZ9-F1
#
_entry.id   AF-A0A963JHZ9-F1
#
_cell.length_a   1.000
_cell.length_b   1.000
_cell.length_c   1.000
_cell.angle_alpha   90.00
_cell.angle_beta   90.00
_cell.angle_gamma   90.00
#
_symmetry.space_group_name_H-M   'P 1'
#
loop_
_entity.id
_entity.type
_entity.pdbx_description
1 polymer ?
#
loop_
_entity_poly.entity_id
_entity_poly.type
_entity_poly.pdbx_seq_one_letter_code
_entity_poly.pdbx_strand_id
1 'polypeptide(L)'
;MLFDRAHGVLASADALWEHGFGVVFPELEGEPGFDDVAEVLETIAALPVRLVVPGHGAPFADVATALERARSRIAGFKADPARHARHAIKVLVKYHLMEERAQPLAALLDWAEATPLLHRSWALHPPRGTARPRDWLLQVLEELAAAGVLARDGEIVRDV
;
A
#
# COMPACT_ATOMS: atom_id res chain seq x y z
N MET A 1 -17.30 -3.79 -2.94
CA MET A 1 -17.77 -2.52 -3.52
C MET A 1 -19.30 -2.51 -3.56
N LEU A 2 -19.93 -1.34 -3.54
CA LEU A 2 -21.38 -1.19 -3.74
C LEU A 2 -21.65 -0.03 -4.70
N PHE A 3 -22.49 -0.26 -5.72
CA PHE A 3 -22.84 0.76 -6.71
C PHE A 3 -24.33 1.10 -6.65
N ASP A 4 -24.64 2.36 -6.33
CA ASP A 4 -25.97 2.93 -6.48
C ASP A 4 -26.16 3.45 -7.91
N ARG A 5 -26.88 2.65 -8.71
CA ARG A 5 -27.17 2.97 -10.10
C ARG A 5 -28.04 4.22 -10.29
N ALA A 6 -28.94 4.52 -9.35
CA ALA A 6 -29.87 5.64 -9.51
C ALA A 6 -29.14 6.99 -9.43
N HIS A 7 -28.14 7.08 -8.55
CA HIS A 7 -27.38 8.31 -8.33
C HIS A 7 -25.99 8.29 -8.98
N GLY A 8 -25.50 7.12 -9.40
CA GLY A 8 -24.16 6.93 -9.96
C GLY A 8 -23.06 6.98 -8.90
N VAL A 9 -23.35 6.51 -7.68
CA VAL A 9 -22.40 6.56 -6.55
C VAL A 9 -21.78 5.18 -6.34
N LEU A 10 -20.44 5.12 -6.34
CA LEU A 10 -19.68 3.91 -6.05
C LEU A 10 -19.00 4.02 -4.67
N ALA A 11 -19.37 3.15 -3.74
CA ALA A 11 -18.55 2.90 -2.55
C ALA A 11 -17.47 1.86 -2.93
N SER A 12 -16.25 2.34 -3.20
CA SER A 12 -15.17 1.52 -3.77
C SER A 12 -14.31 0.82 -2.71
N ALA A 13 -14.33 1.27 -1.45
CA ALA A 13 -13.36 0.83 -0.44
C ALA A 13 -11.93 0.94 -1.01
N ASP A 14 -11.16 -0.15 -1.02
CA ASP A 14 -9.77 -0.16 -1.51
C ASP A 14 -9.61 -0.51 -2.98
N ALA A 15 -10.71 -0.76 -3.69
CA ALA A 15 -10.68 -1.08 -5.12
C ALA A 15 -10.27 0.12 -5.99
N LEU A 16 -10.60 1.35 -5.55
CA LEU A 16 -10.24 2.58 -6.25
C LEU A 16 -10.24 3.77 -5.28
N TRP A 17 -9.13 4.47 -5.23
CA TRP A 17 -8.95 5.77 -4.61
C TRP A 17 -8.64 6.81 -5.69
N GLU A 18 -8.72 8.10 -5.38
CA GLU A 18 -8.39 9.17 -6.34
C GLU A 18 -6.94 9.05 -6.88
N HIS A 19 -6.05 8.48 -6.07
CA HIS A 19 -4.62 8.33 -6.36
C HIS A 19 -4.16 6.86 -6.36
N GLY A 20 -5.01 5.94 -6.80
CA GLY A 20 -4.64 4.53 -6.99
C GLY A 20 -5.63 3.57 -6.33
N PHE A 21 -5.11 2.65 -5.52
CA PHE A 21 -5.86 1.58 -4.86
C PHE A 21 -5.01 0.99 -3.71
N GLY A 22 -5.61 0.07 -2.96
CA GLY A 22 -5.00 -0.61 -1.82
C GLY A 22 -3.74 -1.44 -2.12
N VAL A 23 -3.11 -1.90 -1.05
CA VAL A 23 -2.03 -2.89 -1.18
C VAL A 23 -2.61 -4.22 -1.68
N VAL A 24 -2.03 -4.74 -2.75
CA VAL A 24 -2.36 -6.09 -3.28
C VAL A 24 -1.69 -7.17 -2.42
N PHE A 25 -2.35 -7.60 -1.34
CA PHE A 25 -1.79 -8.56 -0.39
C PHE A 25 -1.39 -9.93 -0.98
N PRO A 26 -2.16 -10.55 -1.90
CA PRO A 26 -1.77 -11.83 -2.51
C PRO A 26 -0.33 -11.82 -3.07
N GLU A 27 0.06 -10.72 -3.71
CA GLU A 27 1.39 -10.57 -4.32
C GLU A 27 2.52 -10.53 -3.28
N LEU A 28 2.23 -10.13 -2.04
CA LEU A 28 3.20 -10.17 -0.94
C LEU A 28 3.42 -11.58 -0.39
N GLU A 29 2.48 -12.49 -0.66
CA GLU A 29 2.54 -13.90 -0.28
C GLU A 29 2.93 -14.80 -1.46
N GLY A 30 3.19 -14.22 -2.63
CA GLY A 30 3.58 -14.93 -3.85
C GLY A 30 2.39 -15.51 -4.63
N GLU A 31 1.18 -15.04 -4.35
CA GLU A 31 -0.03 -15.37 -5.08
C GLU A 31 -0.35 -14.28 -6.11
N PRO A 32 -0.85 -14.64 -7.31
CA PRO A 32 -1.24 -13.65 -8.30
C PRO A 32 -2.43 -12.83 -7.79
N GLY A 33 -2.31 -11.51 -7.81
CA GLY A 33 -3.39 -10.59 -7.43
C GLY A 33 -3.45 -9.33 -8.29
N PHE A 34 -2.40 -9.02 -9.07
CA PHE A 34 -2.41 -7.83 -9.91
C PHE A 34 -3.41 -7.91 -11.08
N ASP A 35 -3.68 -9.11 -11.59
CA ASP A 35 -4.68 -9.32 -12.65
C ASP A 35 -6.10 -9.13 -12.11
N ASP A 36 -6.41 -9.66 -10.92
CA ASP A 36 -7.70 -9.47 -10.26
C ASP A 36 -7.99 -7.99 -9.99
N VAL A 37 -6.99 -7.22 -9.54
CA VAL A 37 -7.13 -5.77 -9.38
C VAL A 37 -7.42 -5.10 -10.72
N ALA A 38 -6.75 -5.50 -11.80
CA ALA A 38 -7.00 -4.95 -13.13
C ALA A 38 -8.44 -5.23 -13.61
N GLU A 39 -8.96 -6.44 -13.38
CA GLU A 39 -10.35 -6.80 -13.70
C GLU A 39 -11.36 -5.97 -12.91
N VAL A 40 -11.08 -5.70 -11.63
CA VAL A 40 -11.90 -4.81 -10.81
C VAL A 40 -11.93 -3.39 -11.38
N LEU A 41 -10.79 -2.86 -11.83
CA LEU A 41 -10.74 -1.53 -12.45
C LEU A 41 -11.56 -1.48 -13.76
N GLU A 42 -11.53 -2.53 -14.58
CA GLU A 42 -12.37 -2.60 -15.78
C GLU A 42 -13.85 -2.73 -15.45
N THR A 43 -14.19 -3.47 -14.39
CA THR A 43 -15.57 -3.55 -13.89
C THR A 43 -16.08 -2.17 -13.47
N ILE A 44 -15.26 -1.36 -12.77
CA ILE A 44 -15.61 0.02 -12.41
C ILE A 44 -15.75 0.89 -13.67
N ALA A 45 -14.86 0.76 -14.64
CA ALA A 45 -14.88 1.53 -15.88
C ALA A 45 -16.14 1.29 -16.73
N ALA A 46 -16.73 0.10 -16.64
CA ALA A 46 -17.97 -0.25 -17.33
C ALA A 46 -19.24 0.32 -16.68
N LEU A 47 -19.16 0.84 -15.44
CA LEU A 47 -20.28 1.40 -14.72
C LEU A 47 -20.42 2.91 -15.01
N PRO A 48 -21.66 3.46 -15.06
CA PRO A 48 -21.87 4.90 -15.21
C PRO A 48 -21.66 5.62 -13.86
N VAL A 49 -20.44 5.54 -13.32
CA VAL A 49 -20.05 6.15 -12.03
C VAL A 49 -19.87 7.66 -12.22
N ARG A 50 -20.50 8.42 -11.32
CA ARG A 50 -20.42 9.89 -11.25
C ARG A 50 -19.65 10.37 -10.02
N LEU A 51 -19.68 9.60 -8.94
CA LEU A 51 -19.02 9.90 -7.69
C LEU A 51 -18.48 8.62 -7.07
N VAL A 52 -17.23 8.64 -6.61
CA VAL A 52 -16.62 7.56 -5.85
C VAL A 52 -16.47 7.99 -4.40
N VAL A 53 -16.87 7.12 -3.48
CA VAL A 53 -16.59 7.21 -2.04
C VAL A 53 -15.55 6.14 -1.72
N PRO A 54 -14.26 6.51 -1.61
CA PRO A 54 -13.18 5.56 -1.36
C PRO A 54 -13.08 5.16 0.11
N GLY A 55 -12.34 4.09 0.38
CA GLY A 55 -11.94 3.72 1.74
C GLY A 55 -10.96 4.72 2.36
N HIS A 56 -10.17 5.41 1.52
CA HIS A 56 -9.18 6.40 1.92
C HIS A 56 -9.25 7.64 1.04
N GLY A 57 -9.13 8.83 1.66
CA GLY A 57 -9.22 10.12 0.99
C GLY A 57 -10.64 10.67 0.88
N ALA A 58 -10.79 11.80 0.19
CA ALA A 58 -12.08 12.44 -0.02
C ALA A 58 -12.86 11.78 -1.17
N PRO A 59 -14.20 11.87 -1.18
CA PRO A 59 -14.99 11.53 -2.35
C PRO A 59 -14.57 12.36 -3.57
N PHE A 60 -14.57 11.74 -4.75
CA PHE A 60 -14.13 12.38 -6.00
C PHE A 60 -15.01 12.01 -7.19
N ALA A 61 -15.08 12.91 -8.18
CA ALA A 61 -15.92 12.76 -9.37
C ALA A 61 -15.13 12.48 -10.67
N ASP A 62 -13.83 12.76 -10.71
CA ASP A 62 -12.98 12.48 -11.88
C ASP A 62 -12.56 11.01 -11.93
N VAL A 63 -13.54 10.14 -12.22
CA VAL A 63 -13.37 8.68 -12.23
C VAL A 63 -12.42 8.23 -13.34
N ALA A 64 -12.50 8.86 -14.52
CA ALA A 64 -11.69 8.49 -15.68
C ALA A 64 -10.19 8.65 -15.38
N THR A 65 -9.82 9.82 -14.85
CA THR A 65 -8.42 10.10 -14.50
C THR A 65 -7.93 9.21 -13.34
N ALA A 66 -8.77 8.93 -12.34
CA ALA A 66 -8.42 8.01 -11.26
C ALA A 66 -8.15 6.59 -11.78
N LEU A 67 -8.98 6.08 -12.71
CA LEU A 67 -8.79 4.79 -13.35
C LEU A 67 -7.51 4.73 -14.19
N GLU A 68 -7.20 5.78 -14.96
CA GLU A 68 -5.94 5.86 -15.71
C GLU A 68 -4.71 5.77 -14.79
N ARG A 69 -4.72 6.51 -13.67
CA ARG A 69 -3.64 6.44 -12.67
C ARG A 69 -3.54 5.04 -12.05
N ALA A 70 -4.67 4.43 -11.71
CA ALA A 70 -4.71 3.07 -11.16
C ALA A 70 -4.15 2.05 -12.16
N ARG A 71 -4.54 2.12 -13.44
CA ARG A 71 -4.00 1.26 -14.52
C ARG A 71 -2.49 1.45 -14.72
N SER A 72 -2.03 2.69 -14.72
CA SER A 72 -0.59 2.98 -14.82
C SER A 72 0.18 2.41 -13.62
N ARG A 73 -0.37 2.55 -12.41
CA ARG A 73 0.23 2.02 -11.18
C ARG A 73 0.33 0.49 -11.20
N ILE A 74 -0.75 -0.21 -11.56
CA ILE A 74 -0.74 -1.67 -11.62
C ILE A 74 0.20 -2.19 -12.70
N ALA A 75 0.26 -1.55 -13.87
CA ALA A 75 1.23 -1.89 -14.91
C ALA A 75 2.68 -1.71 -14.43
N GLY A 76 2.94 -0.62 -13.69
CA GLY A 76 4.25 -0.38 -13.07
C GLY A 76 4.63 -1.40 -12.00
N PHE A 77 3.66 -1.95 -11.28
CA PHE A 77 3.89 -3.04 -10.32
C PHE A 77 4.10 -4.39 -11.00
N LYS A 78 3.34 -4.70 -12.05
CA LYS A 78 3.58 -5.92 -12.85
C LYS A 78 4.97 -5.93 -13.49
N ALA A 79 5.44 -4.77 -13.95
CA ALA A 79 6.78 -4.65 -14.55
C ALA A 79 7.92 -4.74 -13.52
N ASP A 80 7.66 -4.38 -12.26
CA ASP A 80 8.63 -4.43 -11.17
C ASP A 80 7.91 -4.71 -9.83
N PRO A 81 7.64 -5.98 -9.51
CA PRO A 81 6.92 -6.38 -8.30
C PRO A 81 7.63 -5.95 -7.01
N ALA A 82 8.96 -5.80 -7.03
CA ALA A 82 9.71 -5.31 -5.87
C ALA A 82 9.33 -3.88 -5.49
N ARG A 83 8.87 -3.04 -6.44
CA ARG A 83 8.32 -1.71 -6.12
C ARG A 83 7.02 -1.79 -5.34
N HIS A 84 6.17 -2.77 -5.64
CA HIS A 84 4.95 -3.01 -4.88
C HIS A 84 5.28 -3.51 -3.47
N ALA A 85 6.18 -4.49 -3.32
CA ALA A 85 6.65 -4.97 -2.01
C ALA A 85 7.21 -3.82 -1.15
N ARG A 86 8.07 -2.97 -1.72
CA ARG A 86 8.60 -1.77 -1.05
C ARG A 86 7.53 -0.74 -0.70
N HIS A 87 6.49 -0.59 -1.52
CA HIS A 87 5.35 0.26 -1.17
C HIS A 87 4.53 -0.34 -0.02
N ALA A 88 4.27 -1.64 -0.04
CA ALA A 88 3.49 -2.34 0.97
C ALA A 88 4.13 -2.29 2.36
N ILE A 89 5.44 -2.57 2.47
CA ILE A 89 6.13 -2.50 3.76
C ILE A 89 6.07 -1.10 4.39
N LYS A 90 6.18 -0.03 3.57
CA LYS A 90 6.04 1.35 4.05
C LYS A 90 4.66 1.60 4.64
N VAL A 91 3.63 1.13 3.94
CA VAL A 91 2.24 1.21 4.39
C VAL A 91 2.09 0.47 5.72
N LEU A 92 2.51 -0.80 5.80
CA LEU A 92 2.40 -1.62 7.01
C LEU A 92 3.13 -1.01 8.21
N VAL A 93 4.35 -0.50 8.00
CA VAL A 93 5.13 0.17 9.05
C VAL A 93 4.44 1.46 9.52
N LYS A 94 3.88 2.26 8.60
CA LYS A 94 3.13 3.47 8.97
C LYS A 94 1.88 3.11 9.78
N TYR A 95 1.09 2.12 9.34
CA TYR A 95 -0.11 1.71 10.08
C TYR A 95 0.23 1.17 11.47
N HIS A 96 1.29 0.37 11.61
CA HIS A 96 1.78 -0.10 12.91
C HIS A 96 2.21 1.06 13.81
N LEU A 97 2.94 2.04 13.27
CA LEU A 97 3.33 3.22 14.05
C LEU A 97 2.15 4.13 14.40
N MET A 98 1.11 4.21 13.57
CA MET A 98 -0.12 4.95 13.91
C MET A 98 -0.83 4.33 15.12
N GLU A 99 -0.76 3.02 15.30
CA GLU A 99 -1.28 2.31 16.47
C GLU A 99 -0.41 2.55 17.70
N GLU A 100 0.89 2.29 17.61
CA GLU A 100 1.83 2.40 18.73
C GLU A 100 2.14 3.85 19.13
N ARG A 101 1.97 4.80 18.21
CA ARG A 101 2.38 6.23 18.27
C ARG A 101 3.88 6.47 18.40
N ALA A 102 4.54 5.76 19.29
CA ALA A 102 5.97 5.83 19.52
C ALA A 102 6.47 4.49 20.10
N GLN A 103 7.53 3.93 19.52
CA GLN A 103 8.11 2.67 20.01
C GLN A 103 9.64 2.66 19.89
N PRO A 104 10.34 1.89 20.75
CA PRO A 104 11.77 1.65 20.58
C PRO A 104 12.08 0.99 19.24
N LEU A 105 13.17 1.40 18.59
CA LEU A 105 13.62 0.85 17.31
C LEU A 105 13.83 -0.67 17.38
N ALA A 106 14.42 -1.15 18.48
CA ALA A 106 14.62 -2.57 18.70
C ALA A 106 13.29 -3.34 18.70
N ALA A 107 12.27 -2.81 19.38
CA ALA A 107 10.94 -3.42 19.42
C ALA A 107 10.26 -3.42 18.04
N LEU A 108 10.43 -2.34 17.26
CA LEU A 108 9.92 -2.27 15.89
C LEU A 108 10.60 -3.29 14.96
N LEU A 109 11.92 -3.46 15.10
CA LEU A 109 12.68 -4.48 14.35
C LEU A 109 12.24 -5.90 14.72
N ASP A 110 12.04 -6.16 16.01
CA ASP A 110 11.57 -7.45 16.50
C ASP A 110 10.14 -7.75 16.01
N TRP A 111 9.25 -6.75 16.05
CA TRP A 111 7.89 -6.85 15.50
C TRP A 111 7.92 -7.19 14.00
N ALA A 112 8.74 -6.47 13.21
CA ALA A 112 8.77 -6.68 11.78
C ALA A 112 9.31 -8.06 11.40
N GLU A 113 10.31 -8.56 12.13
CA GLU A 113 10.85 -9.90 11.94
C GLU A 113 9.87 -11.00 12.37
N ALA A 114 9.09 -10.76 13.43
CA ALA A 114 8.06 -11.67 13.89
C ALA A 114 6.79 -11.64 13.01
N THR A 115 6.63 -10.65 12.13
CA THR A 115 5.46 -10.49 11.26
C THR A 115 5.62 -11.33 9.98
N PRO A 116 4.86 -12.44 9.81
CA PRO A 116 5.08 -13.38 8.71
C PRO A 116 4.98 -12.75 7.33
N LEU A 117 4.05 -11.82 7.14
CA LEU A 117 3.85 -11.12 5.87
C LEU A 117 5.08 -10.31 5.45
N LEU A 118 5.73 -9.62 6.39
CA LEU A 118 6.94 -8.82 6.11
C LEU A 118 8.13 -9.72 5.78
N HIS A 119 8.26 -10.82 6.52
CA HIS A 119 9.29 -11.82 6.24
C HIS A 119 9.11 -12.45 4.85
N ARG A 120 7.88 -12.86 4.50
CA ARG A 120 7.56 -13.44 3.19
C ARG A 120 7.79 -12.44 2.06
N SER A 121 7.33 -11.20 2.21
CA SER A 121 7.55 -10.15 1.23
C SER A 121 9.04 -9.89 0.97
N TRP A 122 9.87 -9.90 2.03
CA TRP A 122 11.32 -9.78 1.90
C TRP A 122 11.94 -10.99 1.18
N ALA A 123 11.50 -12.20 1.51
CA ALA A 123 12.03 -13.42 0.89
C ALA A 123 11.73 -13.50 -0.61
N LEU A 124 10.55 -13.03 -1.03
CA LEU A 124 10.15 -12.97 -2.45
C LEU A 124 10.84 -11.85 -3.22
N HIS A 125 11.02 -10.70 -2.57
CA HIS A 125 11.56 -9.49 -3.20
C HIS A 125 12.66 -8.84 -2.35
N PRO A 126 13.80 -9.52 -2.13
CA PRO A 126 14.87 -8.99 -1.30
C PRO A 126 15.48 -7.74 -1.93
N PRO A 127 15.41 -6.57 -1.26
CA PRO A 127 16.00 -5.35 -1.80
C PRO A 127 17.53 -5.46 -1.88
N ARG A 128 18.12 -4.74 -2.84
CA ARG A 128 19.58 -4.69 -3.02
C ARG A 128 20.26 -4.22 -1.74
N GLY A 129 21.35 -4.90 -1.38
CA GLY A 129 22.17 -4.54 -0.21
C GLY A 129 21.54 -4.93 1.12
N THR A 130 20.46 -5.71 1.14
CA THR A 130 19.90 -6.29 2.38
C THR A 130 20.35 -7.74 2.50
N ALA A 131 20.83 -8.14 3.68
CA ALA A 131 21.18 -9.53 3.97
C ALA A 131 20.09 -10.21 4.82
N ARG A 132 19.31 -9.41 5.57
CA ARG A 132 18.24 -9.86 6.46
C ARG A 132 17.02 -8.94 6.35
N PRO A 133 15.81 -9.41 6.75
CA PRO A 133 14.61 -8.57 6.81
C PRO A 133 14.79 -7.28 7.62
N ARG A 134 15.56 -7.34 8.73
CA ARG A 134 15.88 -6.16 9.56
C ARG A 134 16.59 -5.06 8.77
N ASP A 135 17.48 -5.42 7.84
CA ASP A 135 18.22 -4.45 7.03
C ASP A 135 17.27 -3.71 6.09
N TRP A 136 16.25 -4.39 5.56
CA TRP A 136 15.22 -3.76 4.76
C TRP A 136 14.35 -2.81 5.58
N LEU A 137 13.96 -3.22 6.79
CA LEU A 137 13.18 -2.34 7.67
C LEU A 137 13.95 -1.05 7.96
N LEU A 138 15.24 -1.13 8.25
CA LEU A 138 16.08 0.06 8.47
C LEU A 138 16.06 1.01 7.26
N GLN A 139 16.24 0.48 6.04
CA GLN A 139 16.12 1.27 4.81
C GLN A 139 14.73 1.92 4.67
N VAL A 140 13.66 1.18 4.96
CA VAL A 140 12.28 1.69 4.90
C VAL A 140 12.06 2.82 5.92
N LEU A 141 12.60 2.69 7.13
CA LEU A 141 12.50 3.72 8.17
C LEU A 141 13.23 5.00 7.76
N GLU A 142 14.42 4.89 7.15
CA GLU A 142 15.15 6.04 6.62
C GLU A 142 14.35 6.76 5.53
N GLU A 143 13.73 6.01 4.62
CA GLU A 143 12.91 6.57 3.55
C GLU A 143 11.64 7.25 4.07
N LEU A 144 10.98 6.67 5.08
CA LEU A 144 9.80 7.25 5.71
C LEU A 144 10.16 8.49 6.53
N ALA A 145 11.30 8.49 7.22
CA ALA A 145 11.82 9.66 7.92
C ALA A 145 12.14 10.80 6.94
N ALA A 146 12.81 10.49 5.84
CA ALA A 146 13.14 11.46 4.79
C ALA A 146 11.87 12.05 4.12
N ALA A 147 10.78 11.28 4.07
CA ALA A 147 9.49 11.74 3.58
C ALA A 147 8.65 12.48 4.65
N GLY A 148 9.15 12.61 5.89
CA GLY A 148 8.42 13.24 7.00
C GLY A 148 7.19 12.45 7.49
N VAL A 149 7.11 11.15 7.17
CA VAL A 149 5.98 10.27 7.52
C VAL A 149 6.12 9.70 8.94
N LEU A 150 7.35 9.65 9.44
CA LEU A 150 7.71 9.29 10.81
C LEU A 150 8.89 10.14 11.26
N ALA A 151 9.16 10.16 12.56
CA ALA A 151 10.35 10.78 13.15
C ALA A 151 11.17 9.74 13.90
N ARG A 152 12.49 9.92 13.93
CA ARG A 152 13.40 9.10 14.72
C ARG A 152 14.18 9.97 15.69
N ASP A 153 13.89 9.83 16.98
CA ASP A 153 14.54 10.52 18.08
C ASP A 153 15.47 9.54 18.80
N GLY A 154 16.69 9.40 18.29
CA GLY A 154 17.65 8.39 18.76
C GLY A 154 17.14 6.97 18.54
N GLU A 155 16.83 6.27 19.63
CA GLU A 155 16.32 4.89 19.64
C GLU A 155 14.80 4.81 19.64
N ILE A 156 14.08 5.94 19.60
CA ILE A 156 12.61 5.95 19.51
C ILE A 156 12.17 6.33 18.10
N VAL A 157 11.27 5.54 17.53
CA VAL A 157 10.59 5.82 16.26
C VAL A 157 9.17 6.29 16.58
N ARG A 158 8.73 7.39 15.96
CA ARG A 158 7.43 8.03 16.23
C ARG A 158 6.65 8.22 14.95
N ASP A 159 5.34 8.03 15.07
CA ASP A 159 4.38 8.48 14.08
C ASP A 159 4.39 10.02 13.99
N VAL A 160 4.27 10.55 12.77
CA VAL A 160 4.13 11.98 12.46
C VAL A 160 2.78 12.24 11.80
#